data_AF-A0A2V5S5B4-F1
#
_entry.id   AF-A0A2V5S5B4-F1
#
_cell.length_a   1.000
_cell.length_b   1.000
_cell.length_c   1.000
_cell.angle_alpha   90.00
_cell.angle_beta   90.00
_cell.angle_gamma   90.00
#
_symmetry.space_group_name_H-M   'P 1'
#
loop_
_entity.id
_entity.type
_entity.pdbx_description
1 polymer ?
#
loop_
_entity_poly.entity_id
_entity_poly.type
_entity_poly.pdbx_seq_one_letter_code
_entity_poly.pdbx_strand_id
1 'polypeptide(L)'
;MAYTIDPNRFSLHAVYRDRLIRAYLGASNKQRDPNPFTGFDEKDNIRMHELWVEEKFRGRLLPVLNIALNLVGGSKLAWQERKAESFTASPLHCGSYELGYRKTNAPPGRRYGGQQGISLGTATTISGAAASPNMGHHSSPLVTFVLTLLNVRLGAWLGNPGKAGQATFHLGYPNFSVGPIIAEAFGLTNDTSPYVYLSDGGHFENLGLYEMVLRRCHYIVVSDAGEDPECFFADLGESVRKIRIDLGIPIEFDQMGIYSRTEIGAHKDPGHNCAIGRIRYSVVDGPAASDGIIVYIKPACHGNEPRDIYEYFKRNETFPHESTADQFFSESQFESYRMLGAHTMQKLCTACGGDFQCFIREILEHHLQMKSPDWLAGLLESSANNTAGQLANHARLPEK
;
A
#
# COMPACT_ATOMS: atom_id res chain seq x y z
N MET A 1 28.49 6.86 26.59
CA MET A 1 28.29 5.62 25.80
C MET A 1 26.91 5.50 25.15
N ALA A 2 25.96 6.44 25.34
CA ALA A 2 24.63 6.40 24.69
C ALA A 2 24.52 7.20 23.37
N TYR A 3 25.64 7.69 22.82
CA TYR A 3 25.65 8.67 21.72
C TYR A 3 25.54 8.08 20.31
N THR A 4 25.64 6.76 20.15
CA THR A 4 25.71 6.06 18.84
C THR A 4 24.82 4.81 18.79
N ILE A 5 23.61 4.90 19.33
CA ILE A 5 22.65 3.78 19.34
C ILE A 5 21.71 3.96 18.16
N ASP A 6 21.68 3.00 17.23
CA ASP A 6 20.73 2.98 16.12
C ASP A 6 19.31 2.77 16.68
N PRO A 7 18.45 3.81 16.68
CA PRO A 7 17.11 3.71 17.26
C PRO A 7 16.22 2.72 16.50
N ASN A 8 16.53 2.44 15.23
CA ASN A 8 15.79 1.49 14.40
C ASN A 8 16.22 0.03 14.70
N ARG A 9 17.45 -0.17 15.21
CA ARG A 9 17.98 -1.51 15.55
C ARG A 9 17.62 -1.97 16.96
N PHE A 10 17.47 -1.04 17.90
CA PHE A 10 17.15 -1.35 19.29
C PHE A 10 15.66 -1.21 19.64
N SER A 11 14.79 -1.07 18.65
CA SER A 11 13.32 -1.04 18.81
C SER A 11 12.65 -2.33 18.33
N LEU A 12 11.35 -2.49 18.63
CA LEU A 12 10.54 -3.61 18.11
C LEU A 12 10.54 -3.68 16.57
N HIS A 13 10.87 -2.57 15.88
CA HIS A 13 11.02 -2.51 14.43
C HIS A 13 11.94 -3.60 13.87
N ALA A 14 13.12 -3.83 14.46
CA ALA A 14 14.06 -4.82 13.94
C ALA A 14 13.51 -6.26 14.04
N VAL A 15 12.90 -6.60 15.18
CA VAL A 15 12.29 -7.92 15.40
C VAL A 15 11.10 -8.14 14.46
N TYR A 16 10.25 -7.12 14.30
CA TYR A 16 9.10 -7.17 13.40
C TYR A 16 9.56 -7.31 11.94
N ARG A 17 10.58 -6.56 11.52
CA ARG A 17 11.18 -6.66 10.20
C ARG A 17 11.68 -8.05 9.89
N ASP A 18 12.45 -8.63 10.80
CA ASP A 18 13.06 -9.94 10.56
C ASP A 18 11.97 -11.03 10.48
N ARG A 19 10.88 -10.91 11.26
CA ARG A 19 9.69 -11.78 11.13
C ARG A 19 9.00 -11.63 9.78
N LEU A 20 8.73 -10.41 9.31
CA LEU A 20 8.12 -10.16 8.00
C LEU A 20 8.98 -10.68 6.85
N ILE A 21 10.30 -10.42 6.89
CA ILE A 21 11.25 -10.93 5.91
C ILE A 21 11.17 -12.45 5.86
N ARG A 22 11.24 -13.13 7.00
CA ARG A 22 11.16 -14.59 7.06
C ARG A 22 9.83 -15.12 6.53
N ALA A 23 8.71 -14.52 6.94
CA ALA A 23 7.37 -14.98 6.59
C ALA A 23 7.04 -14.85 5.10
N TYR A 24 7.49 -13.76 4.45
CA TYR A 24 7.14 -13.48 3.05
C TYR A 24 8.32 -13.71 2.08
N LEU A 25 9.44 -13.02 2.31
CA LEU A 25 10.60 -13.08 1.40
C LEU A 25 11.35 -14.40 1.52
N GLY A 26 11.58 -14.85 2.76
CA GLY A 26 12.22 -16.14 3.05
C GLY A 26 11.38 -17.33 2.60
N ALA A 27 10.06 -17.31 2.82
CA ALA A 27 9.15 -18.34 2.31
C ALA A 27 9.15 -18.45 0.77
N SER A 28 9.46 -17.35 0.08
CA SER A 28 9.55 -17.29 -1.38
C SER A 28 10.95 -17.62 -1.92
N ASN A 29 11.97 -17.72 -1.07
CA ASN A 29 13.36 -17.96 -1.44
C ASN A 29 13.65 -19.47 -1.56
N LYS A 30 13.68 -19.99 -2.80
CA LYS A 30 13.97 -21.42 -3.06
C LYS A 30 15.42 -21.84 -2.78
N GLN A 31 16.34 -20.88 -2.66
CA GLN A 31 17.79 -21.12 -2.45
C GLN A 31 18.24 -20.73 -1.04
N ARG A 32 17.28 -20.71 -0.10
CA ARG A 32 17.49 -20.25 1.26
C ARG A 32 18.42 -21.18 2.03
N ASP A 33 19.39 -20.59 2.72
CA ASP A 33 20.33 -21.25 3.62
C ASP A 33 20.29 -20.57 5.00
N PRO A 34 19.25 -20.86 5.81
CA PRO A 34 19.02 -20.13 7.04
C PRO A 34 19.97 -20.60 8.14
N ASN A 35 20.38 -19.66 8.99
CA ASN A 35 21.09 -19.97 10.21
C ASN A 35 20.27 -20.97 11.07
N PRO A 36 20.84 -22.13 11.48
CA PRO A 36 20.08 -23.17 12.17
C PRO A 36 19.45 -22.75 13.51
N PHE A 37 20.02 -21.74 14.18
CA PHE A 37 19.56 -21.30 15.49
C PHE A 37 18.47 -20.23 15.38
N THR A 38 18.67 -19.23 14.52
CA THR A 38 17.73 -18.10 14.39
C THR A 38 16.66 -18.33 13.32
N GLY A 39 16.93 -19.22 12.37
CA GLY A 39 16.09 -19.47 11.21
C GLY A 39 16.07 -18.34 10.19
N PHE A 40 16.98 -17.37 10.25
CA PHE A 40 17.11 -16.25 9.31
C PHE A 40 18.21 -16.50 8.27
N ASP A 41 17.99 -16.04 7.04
CA ASP A 41 18.98 -15.99 5.96
C ASP A 41 19.16 -14.51 5.56
N GLU A 42 20.40 -14.03 5.52
CA GLU A 42 20.70 -12.64 5.13
C GLU A 42 20.27 -12.32 3.69
N LYS A 43 20.23 -13.34 2.82
CA LYS A 43 19.81 -13.21 1.42
C LYS A 43 18.29 -13.08 1.26
N ASP A 44 17.50 -13.29 2.32
CA ASP A 44 16.06 -13.06 2.28
C ASP A 44 15.73 -11.55 2.13
N ASN A 45 16.65 -10.66 2.52
CA ASN A 45 16.38 -9.22 2.53
C ASN A 45 16.93 -8.49 1.28
N ILE A 46 16.11 -8.46 0.23
CA ILE A 46 16.45 -7.87 -1.07
C ILE A 46 16.51 -6.34 -1.00
N ARG A 47 17.43 -5.69 -1.73
CA ARG A 47 17.48 -4.22 -1.79
C ARG A 47 16.42 -3.66 -2.75
N MET A 48 15.83 -2.51 -2.42
CA MET A 48 14.76 -1.94 -3.26
C MET A 48 15.21 -1.70 -4.71
N HIS A 49 16.44 -1.22 -4.93
CA HIS A 49 16.98 -0.99 -6.28
C HIS A 49 17.23 -2.28 -7.09
N GLU A 50 17.31 -3.44 -6.43
CA GLU A 50 17.53 -4.73 -7.08
C GLU A 50 16.21 -5.34 -7.60
N LEU A 51 15.06 -4.74 -7.31
CA LEU A 51 13.77 -5.25 -7.75
C LEU A 51 13.40 -4.78 -9.17
N TRP A 52 14.02 -3.71 -9.65
CA TRP A 52 13.87 -3.26 -11.04
C TRP A 52 14.84 -4.02 -11.95
N VAL A 53 14.46 -5.25 -12.29
CA VAL A 53 15.27 -6.13 -13.15
C VAL A 53 14.54 -6.37 -14.46
N GLU A 54 15.05 -5.76 -15.55
CA GLU A 54 14.54 -5.99 -16.90
C GLU A 54 14.55 -7.48 -17.26
N GLU A 55 15.56 -8.23 -16.81
CA GLU A 55 15.71 -9.66 -17.13
C GLU A 55 14.65 -10.56 -16.46
N LYS A 56 14.14 -10.22 -15.27
CA LYS A 56 13.21 -11.09 -14.51
C LYS A 56 11.74 -10.78 -14.78
N PHE A 57 11.39 -9.51 -14.97
CA PHE A 57 10.00 -9.09 -15.15
C PHE A 57 9.77 -8.29 -16.43
N ARG A 58 10.75 -8.22 -17.34
CA ARG A 58 10.71 -7.29 -18.50
C ARG A 58 10.46 -5.84 -18.07
N GLY A 59 10.88 -5.48 -16.86
CA GLY A 59 10.58 -4.17 -16.25
C GLY A 59 9.09 -3.92 -15.96
N ARG A 60 8.24 -4.96 -15.89
CA ARG A 60 6.78 -4.80 -15.75
C ARG A 60 6.28 -4.73 -14.31
N LEU A 61 7.04 -5.23 -13.34
CA LEU A 61 6.68 -5.16 -11.93
C LEU A 61 7.49 -4.06 -11.24
N LEU A 62 6.80 -2.99 -10.83
CA LEU A 62 7.35 -1.88 -10.06
C LEU A 62 6.67 -1.81 -8.69
N PRO A 63 7.23 -2.44 -7.64
CA PRO A 63 6.66 -2.30 -6.30
C PRO A 63 6.78 -0.85 -5.83
N VAL A 64 5.67 -0.30 -5.34
CA VAL A 64 5.60 1.03 -4.72
C VAL A 64 5.02 0.82 -3.32
N LEU A 65 5.84 1.03 -2.31
CA LEU A 65 5.45 0.83 -0.92
C LEU A 65 4.97 2.16 -0.34
N ASN A 66 3.74 2.15 0.19
CA ASN A 66 3.09 3.30 0.81
C ASN A 66 3.55 3.46 2.26
N ILE A 67 3.99 4.65 2.63
CA ILE A 67 4.55 4.99 3.95
C ILE A 67 4.00 6.37 4.34
N ALA A 68 3.77 6.61 5.63
CA ALA A 68 3.44 7.95 6.11
C ALA A 68 4.70 8.71 6.52
N LEU A 69 4.86 9.91 5.98
CA LEU A 69 5.78 10.93 6.47
C LEU A 69 5.08 11.74 7.56
N ASN A 70 5.58 11.69 8.79
CA ASN A 70 4.94 12.38 9.91
C ASN A 70 5.45 13.83 10.00
N LEU A 71 4.55 14.79 9.81
CA LEU A 71 4.81 16.22 9.87
C LEU A 71 4.03 16.78 11.07
N VAL A 72 4.68 16.90 12.23
CA VAL A 72 4.02 17.41 13.45
C VAL A 72 4.12 18.94 13.54
N GLY A 73 5.00 19.58 12.77
CA GLY A 73 5.10 21.03 12.61
C GLY A 73 5.31 21.48 11.16
N GLY A 74 4.56 22.50 10.73
CA GLY A 74 4.66 23.12 9.40
C GLY A 74 3.72 24.32 9.23
N SER A 75 3.98 25.18 8.24
CA SER A 75 3.22 26.43 8.01
C SER A 75 1.94 26.27 7.18
N LYS A 76 1.69 25.09 6.62
CA LYS A 76 0.47 24.81 5.84
C LYS A 76 -0.67 24.38 6.77
N LEU A 77 -1.75 25.16 6.78
CA LEU A 77 -2.95 24.94 7.60
C LEU A 77 -3.60 23.56 7.37
N ALA A 78 -3.54 23.02 6.15
CA ALA A 78 -4.04 21.68 5.82
C ALA A 78 -3.37 20.54 6.61
N TRP A 79 -2.17 20.79 7.17
CA TRP A 79 -1.38 19.80 7.90
C TRP A 79 -1.65 19.80 9.40
N GLN A 80 -2.37 20.80 9.94
CA GLN A 80 -2.67 20.88 11.37
C GLN A 80 -3.64 19.79 11.84
N GLU A 81 -4.57 19.36 10.98
CA GLU A 81 -5.49 18.26 11.29
C GLU A 81 -4.89 16.89 10.92
N ARG A 82 -4.17 16.78 9.79
CA ARG A 82 -3.73 15.50 9.21
C ARG A 82 -2.42 14.96 9.79
N LYS A 83 -1.48 15.84 10.18
CA LYS A 83 -0.15 15.51 10.76
C LYS A 83 0.74 14.53 9.95
N ALA A 84 0.35 14.16 8.72
CA ALA A 84 1.10 13.23 7.88
C ALA A 84 0.91 13.51 6.36
N GLU A 85 1.86 13.03 5.56
CA GLU A 85 1.83 13.03 4.10
C GLU A 85 2.22 11.66 3.53
N SER A 86 1.88 11.42 2.26
CA SER A 86 2.37 10.23 1.56
C SER A 86 3.87 10.28 1.33
N PHE A 87 4.53 9.17 1.63
CA PHE A 87 5.90 8.87 1.26
C PHE A 87 5.91 7.53 0.53
N THR A 88 6.71 7.40 -0.52
CA THR A 88 6.85 6.12 -1.23
C THR A 88 8.28 5.63 -1.23
N ALA A 89 8.43 4.31 -1.15
CA ALA A 89 9.67 3.62 -1.47
C ALA A 89 9.44 2.74 -2.69
N SER A 90 10.22 2.96 -3.75
CA SER A 90 10.19 2.18 -4.99
C SER A 90 11.61 1.84 -5.46
N PRO A 91 11.77 0.91 -6.40
CA PRO A 91 13.06 0.61 -7.00
C PRO A 91 13.71 1.78 -7.73
N LEU A 92 12.91 2.76 -8.15
CA LEU A 92 13.40 3.94 -8.86
C LEU A 92 13.75 5.06 -7.87
N HIS A 93 12.83 5.36 -6.96
CA HIS A 93 12.97 6.49 -6.04
C HIS A 93 12.33 6.25 -4.67
N CYS A 94 12.84 6.97 -3.67
CA CYS A 94 12.23 7.11 -2.34
C CYS A 94 12.01 8.59 -2.02
N GLY A 95 10.84 8.95 -1.49
CA GLY A 95 10.52 10.33 -1.14
C GLY A 95 9.02 10.63 -1.15
N SER A 96 8.69 11.92 -1.10
CA SER A 96 7.32 12.42 -1.23
C SER A 96 7.27 13.54 -2.28
N TYR A 97 6.06 13.86 -2.76
CA TYR A 97 5.85 14.93 -3.75
C TYR A 97 6.36 16.28 -3.23
N GLU A 98 6.07 16.61 -1.97
CA GLU A 98 6.40 17.90 -1.36
C GLU A 98 7.88 18.01 -0.93
N LEU A 99 8.46 16.95 -0.35
CA LEU A 99 9.89 16.98 0.04
C LEU A 99 10.83 16.77 -1.14
N GLY A 100 10.37 16.03 -2.15
CA GLY A 100 11.18 15.55 -3.27
C GLY A 100 11.65 14.11 -3.11
N TYR A 101 12.24 13.60 -4.19
CA TYR A 101 12.61 12.20 -4.35
C TYR A 101 14.12 12.00 -4.50
N ARG A 102 14.62 10.88 -3.97
CA ARG A 102 16.01 10.41 -4.13
C ARG A 102 16.03 9.09 -4.88
N LYS A 103 17.00 8.94 -5.79
CA LYS A 103 17.19 7.69 -6.56
C LYS A 103 17.57 6.54 -5.64
N THR A 104 16.88 5.41 -5.81
CA THR A 104 17.22 4.17 -5.11
C THR A 104 18.38 3.47 -5.82
N ASN A 105 18.41 3.51 -7.15
CA ASN A 105 19.52 3.04 -7.98
C ASN A 105 20.57 4.15 -8.20
N ALA A 106 21.36 4.43 -7.17
CA ALA A 106 22.52 5.34 -7.22
C ALA A 106 23.80 4.58 -6.82
N PRO A 107 25.00 5.13 -7.04
CA PRO A 107 26.23 4.54 -6.50
C PRO A 107 26.16 4.37 -4.97
N PRO A 108 26.84 3.36 -4.39
CA PRO A 108 26.91 3.18 -2.93
C PRO A 108 27.27 4.48 -2.20
N GLY A 109 26.62 4.71 -1.05
CA GLY A 109 26.76 5.98 -0.30
C GLY A 109 25.98 7.18 -0.87
N ARG A 110 25.35 7.04 -2.04
CA ARG A 110 24.41 8.03 -2.62
C ARG A 110 22.99 7.47 -2.80
N ARG A 111 22.73 6.27 -2.29
CA ARG A 111 21.40 5.64 -2.25
C ARG A 111 20.64 6.14 -1.03
N TYR A 112 19.32 6.23 -1.13
CA TYR A 112 18.49 6.60 0.02
C TYR A 112 18.42 5.48 1.07
N GLY A 113 18.45 5.85 2.35
CA GLY A 113 18.12 4.94 3.45
C GLY A 113 19.16 3.86 3.78
N GLY A 114 20.45 4.17 3.61
CA GLY A 114 21.58 3.32 4.03
C GLY A 114 22.69 3.23 2.98
N GLN A 115 23.88 2.76 3.38
CA GLN A 115 25.04 2.64 2.47
C GLN A 115 24.75 1.81 1.21
N GLN A 116 24.00 0.72 1.37
CA GLN A 116 23.56 -0.15 0.27
C GLN A 116 22.18 0.24 -0.28
N GLY A 117 21.53 1.26 0.29
CA GLY A 117 20.14 1.63 0.04
C GLY A 117 19.14 0.88 0.93
N ILE A 118 17.95 1.45 1.04
CA ILE A 118 16.81 0.84 1.75
C ILE A 118 16.48 -0.54 1.16
N SER A 119 16.20 -1.51 2.04
CA SER A 119 15.77 -2.85 1.63
C SER A 119 14.26 -2.95 1.53
N LEU A 120 13.77 -3.93 0.77
CA LEU A 120 12.35 -4.24 0.68
C LEU A 120 11.80 -4.57 2.06
N GLY A 121 12.49 -5.43 2.82
CA GLY A 121 12.09 -5.78 4.18
C GLY A 121 11.94 -4.56 5.09
N THR A 122 12.89 -3.62 5.07
CA THR A 122 12.78 -2.38 5.84
C THR A 122 11.59 -1.53 5.38
N ALA A 123 11.45 -1.30 4.08
CA ALA A 123 10.35 -0.50 3.57
C ALA A 123 8.97 -1.12 3.89
N THR A 124 8.82 -2.44 3.75
CA THR A 124 7.59 -3.18 4.12
C THR A 124 7.30 -3.07 5.61
N THR A 125 8.32 -3.13 6.44
CA THR A 125 8.16 -3.01 7.91
C THR A 125 7.70 -1.62 8.31
N ILE A 126 8.26 -0.58 7.69
CA ILE A 126 7.80 0.80 7.94
C ILE A 126 6.37 0.97 7.44
N SER A 127 6.06 0.42 6.26
CA SER A 127 4.73 0.50 5.63
C SER A 127 3.63 -0.12 6.48
N GLY A 128 3.88 -1.25 7.15
CA GLY A 128 2.93 -1.93 8.05
C GLY A 128 3.17 -1.71 9.55
N ALA A 129 3.83 -0.61 9.92
CA ALA A 129 4.21 -0.28 11.29
C ALA A 129 3.04 0.21 12.18
N ALA A 130 1.96 -0.56 12.30
CA ALA A 130 0.68 -0.14 12.90
C ALA A 130 0.76 0.35 14.37
N ALA A 131 1.82 0.00 15.12
CA ALA A 131 2.11 0.51 16.45
C ALA A 131 3.24 1.55 16.40
N SER A 132 2.88 2.83 16.28
CA SER A 132 3.84 3.95 16.35
C SER A 132 3.43 4.96 17.43
N PRO A 133 4.38 5.63 18.13
CA PRO A 133 4.03 6.67 19.09
C PRO A 133 3.25 7.83 18.46
N ASN A 134 3.48 8.09 17.16
CA ASN A 134 2.86 9.16 16.38
C ASN A 134 1.77 8.63 15.42
N MET A 135 0.79 7.89 15.93
CA MET A 135 -0.38 7.37 15.16
C MET A 135 -1.37 8.48 14.71
N GLY A 136 -0.90 9.62 14.19
CA GLY A 136 -1.75 10.66 13.62
C GLY A 136 -2.96 11.03 14.50
N HIS A 137 -4.17 10.91 13.95
CA HIS A 137 -5.46 11.23 14.60
C HIS A 137 -5.71 10.56 15.96
N HIS A 138 -5.02 9.44 16.28
CA HIS A 138 -5.22 8.69 17.53
C HIS A 138 -4.15 8.95 18.60
N SER A 139 -3.19 9.85 18.35
CA SER A 139 -2.09 10.12 19.29
C SER A 139 -2.48 11.16 20.36
N SER A 140 -2.47 10.76 21.63
CA SER A 140 -2.42 11.71 22.76
C SER A 140 -0.95 11.93 23.18
N PRO A 141 -0.55 13.13 23.65
CA PRO A 141 0.83 13.39 24.07
C PRO A 141 1.33 12.43 25.16
N LEU A 142 0.43 11.96 26.04
CA LEU A 142 0.76 11.00 27.10
C LEU A 142 0.98 9.59 26.55
N VAL A 143 0.14 9.14 25.62
CA VAL A 143 0.30 7.83 24.95
C VAL A 143 1.56 7.84 24.07
N THR A 144 1.80 8.95 23.37
CA THR A 144 3.04 9.18 22.59
C THR A 144 4.25 9.08 23.51
N PHE A 145 4.24 9.77 24.66
CA PHE A 145 5.32 9.71 25.64
C PHE A 145 5.54 8.30 26.20
N VAL A 146 4.47 7.58 26.57
CA VAL A 146 4.55 6.21 27.12
C VAL A 146 5.05 5.21 26.08
N LEU A 147 4.54 5.22 24.85
CA LEU A 147 5.02 4.36 23.76
C LEU A 147 6.47 4.70 23.37
N THR A 148 6.84 5.98 23.39
CA THR A 148 8.21 6.47 23.15
C THR A 148 9.18 6.01 24.25
N LEU A 149 8.74 6.02 25.51
CA LEU A 149 9.51 5.62 26.70
C LEU A 149 9.64 4.09 26.81
N LEU A 150 8.58 3.34 26.46
CA LEU A 150 8.55 1.88 26.43
C LEU A 150 9.18 1.27 25.16
N ASN A 151 9.68 2.11 24.25
CA ASN A 151 10.35 1.70 23.01
C ASN A 151 9.47 0.81 22.10
N VAL A 152 8.15 0.97 22.21
CA VAL A 152 7.15 0.37 21.33
C VAL A 152 7.09 1.22 20.06
N ARG A 153 8.14 1.14 19.25
CA ARG A 153 8.28 1.88 17.99
C ARG A 153 8.38 0.91 16.82
N LEU A 154 7.39 0.93 15.94
CA LEU A 154 7.49 0.29 14.62
C LEU A 154 7.85 1.29 13.51
N GLY A 155 7.68 2.60 13.72
CA GLY A 155 8.16 3.63 12.79
C GLY A 155 9.70 3.74 12.77
N ALA A 156 10.25 4.41 11.75
CA ALA A 156 11.69 4.52 11.55
C ALA A 156 12.13 5.97 11.27
N TRP A 157 13.26 6.35 11.85
CA TRP A 157 13.94 7.59 11.52
C TRP A 157 14.89 7.38 10.35
N LEU A 158 14.74 8.14 9.27
CA LEU A 158 15.60 8.09 8.09
C LEU A 158 16.11 9.51 7.74
N GLY A 159 17.17 9.58 6.93
CA GLY A 159 17.62 10.86 6.39
C GLY A 159 16.54 11.52 5.53
N ASN A 160 16.40 12.85 5.64
CA ASN A 160 15.39 13.60 4.87
C ASN A 160 15.72 13.55 3.36
N PRO A 161 14.79 13.14 2.46
CA PRO A 161 15.05 13.12 1.02
C PRO A 161 15.14 14.52 0.40
N GLY A 162 14.63 15.56 1.05
CA GLY A 162 14.60 16.93 0.55
C GLY A 162 15.93 17.67 0.69
N LYS A 163 15.86 19.01 0.61
CA LYS A 163 17.03 19.90 0.68
C LYS A 163 17.73 19.83 2.05
N ALA A 164 16.95 19.78 3.13
CA ALA A 164 17.46 19.75 4.49
C ALA A 164 18.32 18.51 4.79
N GLY A 165 18.03 17.38 4.13
CA GLY A 165 18.79 16.15 4.29
C GLY A 165 19.85 15.89 3.23
N GLN A 166 20.33 16.89 2.49
CA GLN A 166 21.38 16.69 1.47
C GLN A 166 22.62 15.94 1.99
N ALA A 167 22.98 16.16 3.26
CA ALA A 167 24.10 15.50 3.91
C ALA A 167 23.74 14.18 4.63
N THR A 168 22.45 13.81 4.71
CA THR A 168 21.96 12.74 5.60
C THR A 168 21.03 11.74 4.92
N PHE A 169 20.48 12.02 3.73
CA PHE A 169 19.50 11.16 3.03
C PHE A 169 20.01 9.72 2.78
N HIS A 170 21.33 9.54 2.74
CA HIS A 170 21.98 8.26 2.54
C HIS A 170 22.12 7.42 3.82
N LEU A 171 21.76 7.99 4.97
CA LEU A 171 21.79 7.32 6.26
C LEU A 171 20.49 6.54 6.50
N GLY A 172 20.60 5.32 7.01
CA GLY A 172 19.46 4.49 7.39
C GLY A 172 18.93 4.76 8.79
N TYR A 173 19.58 5.65 9.54
CA TYR A 173 19.23 6.09 10.89
C TYR A 173 19.96 7.40 11.23
N PRO A 174 19.52 8.16 12.25
CA PRO A 174 20.21 9.37 12.69
C PRO A 174 21.58 9.09 13.33
N ASN A 175 22.61 9.87 12.97
CA ASN A 175 23.95 9.75 13.55
C ASN A 175 24.02 10.10 15.05
N PHE A 176 23.02 10.81 15.57
CA PHE A 176 22.90 11.19 16.99
C PHE A 176 21.49 10.85 17.46
N SER A 177 21.37 9.93 18.42
CA SER A 177 20.09 9.34 18.85
C SER A 177 19.30 10.22 19.84
N VAL A 178 19.93 11.15 20.55
CA VAL A 178 19.25 11.91 21.61
C VAL A 178 18.32 13.00 21.08
N GLY A 179 18.72 13.73 20.03
CA GLY A 179 17.93 14.81 19.44
C GLY A 179 16.60 14.36 18.82
N PRO A 180 16.60 13.34 17.95
CA PRO A 180 15.38 12.79 17.35
C PRO A 180 14.41 12.19 18.39
N ILE A 181 14.92 11.54 19.44
CA ILE A 181 14.08 11.00 20.53
C ILE A 181 13.39 12.12 21.31
N ILE A 182 14.07 13.24 21.55
CA ILE A 182 13.48 14.43 22.20
C ILE A 182 12.50 15.12 21.25
N ALA A 183 12.86 15.32 19.98
CA ALA A 183 11.96 15.90 18.99
C ALA A 183 10.69 15.05 18.80
N GLU A 184 10.80 13.72 18.86
CA GLU A 184 9.67 12.78 18.86
C GLU A 184 8.82 12.93 20.13
N ALA A 185 9.45 12.94 21.31
CA ALA A 185 8.77 13.06 22.60
C ALA A 185 7.99 14.38 22.77
N PHE A 186 8.38 15.43 22.05
CA PHE A 186 7.74 16.74 22.09
C PHE A 186 6.96 17.10 20.80
N GLY A 187 6.83 16.18 19.82
CA GLY A 187 6.11 16.44 18.58
C GLY A 187 6.73 17.56 17.71
N LEU A 188 8.05 17.71 17.73
CA LEU A 188 8.80 18.77 17.03
C LEU A 188 9.34 18.31 15.66
N THR A 189 8.75 17.28 15.04
CA THR A 189 9.13 16.83 13.69
C THR A 189 8.65 17.84 12.64
N ASN A 190 9.58 18.40 11.88
CA ASN A 190 9.31 19.30 10.77
C ASN A 190 10.06 18.87 9.50
N ASP A 191 9.60 19.36 8.35
CA ASP A 191 10.16 19.13 7.01
C ASP A 191 11.55 19.77 6.80
N THR A 192 11.94 20.70 7.69
CA THR A 192 13.27 21.36 7.68
C THR A 192 14.37 20.60 8.42
N SER A 193 14.03 19.48 9.06
CA SER A 193 14.99 18.64 9.80
C SER A 193 15.88 17.82 8.85
N PRO A 194 17.16 17.54 9.20
CA PRO A 194 18.01 16.63 8.43
C PRO A 194 17.49 15.18 8.43
N TYR A 195 16.55 14.83 9.31
CA TYR A 195 15.94 13.51 9.40
C TYR A 195 14.42 13.61 9.39
N VAL A 196 13.76 12.60 8.84
CA VAL A 196 12.31 12.44 8.80
C VAL A 196 11.88 11.22 9.61
N TYR A 197 10.69 11.30 10.20
CA TYR A 197 10.06 10.17 10.88
C TYR A 197 9.02 9.53 9.97
N LEU A 198 9.24 8.27 9.63
CA LEU A 198 8.38 7.48 8.76
C LEU A 198 7.61 6.44 9.57
N SER A 199 6.32 6.25 9.28
CA SER A 199 5.45 5.30 9.96
C SER A 199 4.53 4.58 8.97
N ASP A 200 3.60 3.78 9.50
CA ASP A 200 2.61 3.01 8.73
C ASP A 200 1.93 3.86 7.66
N GLY A 201 1.80 3.33 6.44
CA GLY A 201 1.13 4.01 5.33
C GLY A 201 -0.33 4.37 5.63
N GLY A 202 -1.01 3.54 6.43
CA GLY A 202 -2.37 3.77 6.91
C GLY A 202 -2.52 5.02 7.78
N HIS A 203 -1.45 5.56 8.37
CA HIS A 203 -1.53 6.86 9.05
C HIS A 203 -1.76 8.03 8.09
N PHE A 204 -1.51 7.85 6.79
CA PHE A 204 -1.89 8.82 5.76
C PHE A 204 -3.06 8.31 4.91
N GLU A 205 -2.95 7.12 4.30
CA GLU A 205 -3.99 6.55 3.43
C GLU A 205 -3.74 5.04 3.28
N ASN A 206 -4.68 4.20 3.71
CA ASN A 206 -4.43 2.77 3.94
C ASN A 206 -4.41 1.89 2.67
N LEU A 207 -5.10 2.28 1.61
CA LEU A 207 -5.25 1.48 0.38
C LEU A 207 -4.09 1.68 -0.61
N GLY A 208 -3.22 2.67 -0.40
CA GLY A 208 -2.16 3.06 -1.33
C GLY A 208 -2.69 3.62 -2.66
N LEU A 209 -3.99 3.95 -2.71
CA LEU A 209 -4.69 4.46 -3.88
C LEU A 209 -4.21 5.87 -4.25
N TYR A 210 -3.91 6.69 -3.24
CA TYR A 210 -3.56 8.10 -3.42
C TYR A 210 -2.38 8.27 -4.39
N GLU A 211 -1.31 7.51 -4.17
CA GLU A 211 -0.08 7.60 -4.97
C GLU A 211 -0.27 7.04 -6.39
N MET A 212 -1.19 6.09 -6.59
CA MET A 212 -1.52 5.57 -7.92
C MET A 212 -2.29 6.60 -8.74
N VAL A 213 -3.24 7.31 -8.11
CA VAL A 213 -3.99 8.39 -8.77
C VAL A 213 -3.10 9.60 -9.04
N LEU A 214 -2.20 9.93 -8.12
CA LEU A 214 -1.18 10.97 -8.33
C LEU A 214 -0.33 10.68 -9.58
N ARG A 215 -0.02 9.40 -9.85
CA ARG A 215 0.73 8.93 -11.03
C ARG A 215 -0.10 8.76 -12.30
N ARG A 216 -1.40 9.10 -12.26
CA ARG A 216 -2.34 8.92 -13.39
C ARG A 216 -2.45 7.48 -13.86
N CYS A 217 -2.42 6.51 -12.93
CA CYS A 217 -2.71 5.13 -13.28
C CYS A 217 -4.16 5.01 -13.79
N HIS A 218 -4.34 4.54 -15.02
CA HIS A 218 -5.67 4.47 -15.65
C HIS A 218 -6.45 3.21 -15.28
N TYR A 219 -5.75 2.16 -14.87
CA TYR A 219 -6.35 0.89 -14.46
C TYR A 219 -5.83 0.56 -13.07
N ILE A 220 -6.73 0.57 -12.09
CA ILE A 220 -6.40 0.33 -10.68
C ILE A 220 -7.25 -0.83 -10.16
N VAL A 221 -6.62 -1.78 -9.48
CA VAL A 221 -7.29 -2.80 -8.68
C VAL A 221 -6.88 -2.57 -7.23
N VAL A 222 -7.86 -2.29 -6.38
CA VAL A 222 -7.68 -2.17 -4.93
C VAL A 222 -8.14 -3.46 -4.29
N SER A 223 -7.26 -4.09 -3.52
CA SER A 223 -7.60 -5.22 -2.65
C SER A 223 -7.63 -4.71 -1.22
N ASP A 224 -8.81 -4.39 -0.70
CA ASP A 224 -8.98 -3.90 0.67
C ASP A 224 -9.13 -5.06 1.64
N ALA A 225 -8.12 -5.28 2.47
CA ALA A 225 -8.10 -6.28 3.54
C ALA A 225 -8.33 -5.65 4.93
N GLY A 226 -8.80 -4.41 5.02
CA GLY A 226 -9.11 -3.73 6.26
C GLY A 226 -10.34 -4.30 6.98
N GLU A 227 -10.28 -4.26 8.32
CA GLU A 227 -11.41 -4.59 9.21
C GLU A 227 -12.56 -3.59 8.98
N ASP A 228 -13.72 -4.09 8.55
CA ASP A 228 -14.90 -3.26 8.30
C ASP A 228 -16.17 -4.14 8.34
N PRO A 229 -16.55 -4.65 9.53
CA PRO A 229 -17.65 -5.62 9.67
C PRO A 229 -19.00 -5.10 9.17
N GLU A 230 -19.20 -3.78 9.22
CA GLU A 230 -20.43 -3.11 8.78
C GLU A 230 -20.37 -2.64 7.32
N CYS A 231 -19.27 -2.87 6.61
CA CYS A 231 -19.08 -2.42 5.22
C CYS A 231 -19.35 -0.91 5.05
N PHE A 232 -18.80 -0.07 5.94
CA PHE A 232 -18.87 1.38 5.80
C PHE A 232 -17.87 1.93 4.77
N PHE A 233 -16.89 1.12 4.38
CA PHE A 233 -15.82 1.46 3.44
C PHE A 233 -15.03 2.68 3.91
N ALA A 234 -14.70 2.75 5.21
CA ALA A 234 -14.08 3.91 5.83
C ALA A 234 -12.76 4.30 5.13
N ASP A 235 -11.88 3.33 4.89
CA ASP A 235 -10.59 3.53 4.19
C ASP A 235 -10.79 4.05 2.76
N LEU A 236 -11.76 3.50 2.04
CA LEU A 236 -12.08 3.96 0.68
C LEU A 236 -12.64 5.38 0.70
N GLY A 237 -13.59 5.66 1.59
CA GLY A 237 -14.21 6.98 1.74
C GLY A 237 -13.20 8.05 2.16
N GLU A 238 -12.24 7.71 3.03
CA GLU A 238 -11.11 8.56 3.36
C GLU A 238 -10.21 8.83 2.15
N SER A 239 -9.82 7.77 1.43
CA SER A 239 -8.96 7.88 0.24
C SER A 239 -9.57 8.75 -0.84
N VAL A 240 -10.82 8.49 -1.22
CA VAL A 240 -11.57 9.26 -2.23
C VAL A 240 -11.68 10.72 -1.82
N ARG A 241 -11.94 11.00 -0.54
CA ARG A 241 -12.03 12.36 -0.01
C ARG A 241 -10.68 13.08 -0.06
N LYS A 242 -9.58 12.44 0.35
CA LYS A 242 -8.23 13.04 0.27
C LYS A 242 -7.82 13.32 -1.17
N ILE A 243 -7.99 12.36 -2.07
CA ILE A 243 -7.69 12.51 -3.50
C ILE A 243 -8.47 13.68 -4.10
N ARG A 244 -9.77 13.78 -3.79
CA ARG A 244 -10.60 14.89 -4.28
C ARG A 244 -10.15 16.25 -3.73
N ILE A 245 -9.81 16.34 -2.43
CA ILE A 245 -9.39 17.60 -1.80
C ILE A 245 -8.02 18.04 -2.30
N ASP A 246 -7.06 17.12 -2.39
CA ASP A 246 -5.66 17.43 -2.63
C ASP A 246 -5.32 17.49 -4.12
N LEU A 247 -5.90 16.59 -4.91
CA LEU A 247 -5.60 16.46 -6.34
C LEU A 247 -6.72 17.03 -7.23
N GLY A 248 -7.89 17.34 -6.67
CA GLY A 248 -9.05 17.81 -7.42
C GLY A 248 -9.72 16.73 -8.29
N ILE A 249 -9.35 15.44 -8.12
CA ILE A 249 -9.81 14.33 -8.96
C ILE A 249 -10.96 13.57 -8.25
N PRO A 250 -12.20 13.63 -8.75
CA PRO A 250 -13.28 12.80 -8.24
C PRO A 250 -13.07 11.31 -8.55
N ILE A 251 -13.47 10.44 -7.62
CA ILE A 251 -13.64 9.01 -7.85
C ILE A 251 -15.10 8.68 -7.56
N GLU A 252 -15.77 8.11 -8.56
CA GLU A 252 -17.21 7.87 -8.57
C GLU A 252 -17.46 6.36 -8.58
N PHE A 253 -18.29 5.88 -7.66
CA PHE A 253 -18.80 4.51 -7.67
C PHE A 253 -20.31 4.55 -7.78
N ASP A 254 -20.86 3.66 -8.59
CA ASP A 254 -22.29 3.36 -8.56
C ASP A 254 -22.63 2.56 -7.28
N GLN A 255 -23.88 2.11 -7.16
CA GLN A 255 -24.31 1.31 -6.01
C GLN A 255 -23.41 0.07 -5.85
N MET A 256 -22.76 -0.04 -4.69
CA MET A 256 -21.91 -1.19 -4.36
C MET A 256 -22.77 -2.32 -3.79
N GLY A 257 -22.76 -3.48 -4.45
CA GLY A 257 -23.40 -4.69 -3.93
C GLY A 257 -22.54 -5.46 -2.92
N ILE A 258 -21.68 -4.76 -2.16
CA ILE A 258 -20.89 -5.34 -1.07
C ILE A 258 -21.58 -4.91 0.21
N TYR A 259 -22.06 -5.84 1.03
CA TYR A 259 -22.83 -5.51 2.24
C TYR A 259 -22.41 -6.41 3.40
N SER A 260 -22.76 -5.96 4.60
CA SER A 260 -22.33 -6.61 5.84
C SER A 260 -22.98 -7.98 6.05
N ARG A 261 -22.39 -8.78 6.94
CA ARG A 261 -22.96 -10.08 7.34
C ARG A 261 -24.40 -9.95 7.85
N THR A 262 -24.72 -8.85 8.55
CA THR A 262 -26.03 -8.64 9.17
C THR A 262 -27.13 -8.41 8.12
N GLU A 263 -26.76 -8.04 6.89
CA GLU A 263 -27.68 -7.68 5.82
C GLU A 263 -27.92 -8.81 4.79
N ILE A 264 -27.28 -9.98 4.93
CA ILE A 264 -27.40 -11.11 3.98
C ILE A 264 -28.86 -11.54 3.74
N GLY A 265 -29.73 -11.42 4.75
CA GLY A 265 -31.16 -11.73 4.62
C GLY A 265 -32.06 -10.54 4.27
N ALA A 266 -31.52 -9.32 4.28
CA ALA A 266 -32.27 -8.09 4.04
C ALA A 266 -32.22 -7.65 2.58
N HIS A 267 -31.11 -7.92 1.89
CA HIS A 267 -30.96 -7.63 0.46
C HIS A 267 -31.63 -8.68 -0.41
N LYS A 268 -32.30 -8.22 -1.48
CA LYS A 268 -32.90 -9.10 -2.50
C LYS A 268 -31.89 -9.52 -3.56
N ASP A 269 -30.91 -8.66 -3.81
CA ASP A 269 -29.87 -8.86 -4.80
C ASP A 269 -28.71 -9.69 -4.21
N PRO A 270 -28.01 -10.49 -5.02
CA PRO A 270 -26.87 -11.26 -4.56
C PRO A 270 -25.74 -10.32 -4.14
N GLY A 271 -25.09 -10.64 -3.02
CA GLY A 271 -23.90 -9.92 -2.59
C GLY A 271 -22.68 -10.24 -3.46
N HIS A 272 -21.85 -9.24 -3.67
CA HIS A 272 -20.64 -9.28 -4.48
C HIS A 272 -19.39 -8.95 -3.66
N ASN A 273 -18.23 -9.38 -4.15
CA ASN A 273 -16.93 -9.11 -3.51
C ASN A 273 -16.17 -7.93 -4.13
N CYS A 274 -16.79 -7.23 -5.09
CA CYS A 274 -16.14 -6.10 -5.74
C CYS A 274 -17.14 -5.05 -6.21
N ALA A 275 -16.62 -3.86 -6.46
CA ALA A 275 -17.30 -2.74 -7.10
C ALA A 275 -16.40 -2.11 -8.16
N ILE A 276 -17.00 -1.53 -9.20
CA ILE A 276 -16.29 -0.82 -10.25
C ILE A 276 -16.60 0.67 -10.12
N GLY A 277 -15.57 1.50 -10.24
CA GLY A 277 -15.69 2.95 -10.20
C GLY A 277 -14.88 3.63 -11.31
N ARG A 278 -15.11 4.94 -11.43
CA ARG A 278 -14.50 5.83 -12.42
C ARG A 278 -13.60 6.85 -11.73
N ILE A 279 -12.38 7.00 -12.22
CA ILE A 279 -11.44 8.03 -11.77
C ILE A 279 -11.48 9.18 -12.79
N ARG A 280 -11.94 10.36 -12.37
CA ARG A 280 -12.25 11.49 -13.26
C ARG A 280 -11.03 12.38 -13.53
N TYR A 281 -9.98 11.85 -14.17
CA TYR A 281 -8.80 12.63 -14.56
C TYR A 281 -9.14 13.81 -15.47
N SER A 282 -10.13 13.64 -16.34
CA SER A 282 -10.62 14.68 -17.27
C SER A 282 -11.09 15.98 -16.60
N VAL A 283 -11.48 15.93 -15.31
CA VAL A 283 -11.90 17.11 -14.55
C VAL A 283 -10.75 18.08 -14.30
N VAL A 284 -9.52 17.56 -14.16
CA VAL A 284 -8.31 18.35 -13.85
C VAL A 284 -7.44 18.50 -15.09
N ASP A 285 -7.27 17.43 -15.86
CA ASP A 285 -6.35 17.39 -17.01
C ASP A 285 -7.02 17.84 -18.33
N GLY A 286 -8.32 18.16 -18.29
CA GLY A 286 -9.12 18.65 -19.41
C GLY A 286 -9.92 17.56 -20.13
N PRO A 287 -10.90 17.95 -20.97
CA PRO A 287 -11.89 17.02 -21.54
C PRO A 287 -11.31 16.00 -22.54
N ALA A 288 -10.09 16.22 -23.02
CA ALA A 288 -9.38 15.30 -23.90
C ALA A 288 -8.63 14.19 -23.14
N ALA A 289 -8.44 14.33 -21.82
CA ALA A 289 -7.77 13.32 -21.03
C ALA A 289 -8.70 12.12 -20.79
N SER A 290 -8.16 10.91 -20.87
CA SER A 290 -8.91 9.69 -20.55
C SER A 290 -9.10 9.57 -19.04
N ASP A 291 -10.31 9.23 -18.63
CA ASP A 291 -10.57 8.82 -17.26
C ASP A 291 -10.02 7.42 -16.98
N GLY A 292 -9.86 7.10 -15.70
CA GLY A 292 -9.43 5.79 -15.22
C GLY A 292 -10.58 4.91 -14.74
N ILE A 293 -10.31 3.62 -14.63
CA ILE A 293 -11.19 2.59 -14.08
C ILE A 293 -10.55 2.06 -12.80
N ILE A 294 -11.34 1.97 -11.73
CA ILE A 294 -10.96 1.34 -10.46
C ILE A 294 -11.85 0.12 -10.20
N VAL A 295 -11.23 -1.00 -9.85
CA VAL A 295 -11.92 -2.17 -9.30
C VAL A 295 -11.57 -2.24 -7.83
N TYR A 296 -12.57 -2.06 -6.97
CA TYR A 296 -12.42 -2.22 -5.53
C TYR A 296 -12.87 -3.61 -5.13
N ILE A 297 -12.02 -4.38 -4.46
CA ILE A 297 -12.27 -5.75 -4.02
C ILE A 297 -12.22 -5.76 -2.50
N LYS A 298 -13.24 -6.36 -1.87
CA LYS A 298 -13.30 -6.53 -0.42
C LYS A 298 -13.68 -7.97 -0.07
N PRO A 299 -12.95 -8.63 0.85
CA PRO A 299 -13.37 -9.90 1.41
C PRO A 299 -14.74 -9.76 2.03
N ALA A 300 -15.68 -10.57 1.55
CA ALA A 300 -17.05 -10.65 2.06
C ALA A 300 -17.54 -12.08 1.84
N CYS A 301 -18.43 -12.53 2.71
CA CYS A 301 -19.03 -13.86 2.60
C CYS A 301 -20.55 -13.73 2.52
N HIS A 302 -21.14 -14.29 1.47
CA HIS A 302 -22.59 -14.24 1.21
C HIS A 302 -23.24 -15.63 1.17
N GLY A 303 -22.48 -16.69 1.48
CA GLY A 303 -22.98 -18.06 1.62
C GLY A 303 -22.81 -18.92 0.37
N ASN A 304 -22.19 -18.41 -0.70
CA ASN A 304 -21.85 -19.17 -1.91
C ASN A 304 -20.38 -19.63 -1.94
N GLU A 305 -19.65 -19.46 -0.84
CA GLU A 305 -18.26 -19.85 -0.70
C GLU A 305 -18.11 -21.39 -0.54
N PRO A 306 -16.93 -21.94 -0.86
CA PRO A 306 -16.56 -23.32 -0.56
C PRO A 306 -16.86 -23.74 0.89
N ARG A 307 -17.09 -25.05 1.09
CA ARG A 307 -17.66 -25.57 2.34
C ARG A 307 -16.79 -25.33 3.57
N ASP A 308 -15.48 -25.36 3.41
CA ASP A 308 -14.48 -25.04 4.42
C ASP A 308 -14.57 -23.57 4.87
N ILE A 309 -14.61 -22.63 3.92
CA ILE A 309 -14.78 -21.19 4.20
C ILE A 309 -16.13 -20.92 4.85
N TYR A 310 -17.20 -21.51 4.32
CA TYR A 310 -18.55 -21.30 4.84
C TYR A 310 -18.71 -21.83 6.28
N GLU A 311 -18.11 -22.98 6.59
CA GLU A 311 -18.11 -23.52 7.95
C GLU A 311 -17.38 -22.60 8.92
N TYR A 312 -16.19 -22.10 8.53
CA TYR A 312 -15.43 -21.16 9.34
C TYR A 312 -16.17 -19.83 9.53
N PHE A 313 -16.76 -19.28 8.46
CA PHE A 313 -17.62 -18.10 8.52
C PHE A 313 -18.79 -18.30 9.49
N LYS A 314 -19.43 -19.46 9.50
CA LYS A 314 -20.53 -19.75 10.43
C LYS A 314 -20.09 -19.90 11.88
N ARG A 315 -18.85 -20.32 12.14
CA ARG A 315 -18.32 -20.50 13.51
C ARG A 315 -17.70 -19.23 14.09
N ASN A 316 -17.20 -18.32 13.25
CA ASN A 316 -16.47 -17.13 13.68
C ASN A 316 -17.25 -15.89 13.26
N GLU A 317 -17.78 -15.14 14.23
CA GLU A 317 -18.74 -14.06 14.00
C GLU A 317 -18.15 -12.87 13.23
N THR A 318 -16.87 -12.59 13.48
CA THR A 318 -16.15 -11.45 12.91
C THR A 318 -15.51 -11.76 11.57
N PHE A 319 -15.32 -13.03 11.16
CA PHE A 319 -14.73 -13.36 9.86
C PHE A 319 -15.61 -12.88 8.68
N PRO A 320 -15.06 -12.27 7.59
CA PRO A 320 -13.65 -12.04 7.29
C PRO A 320 -13.13 -10.64 7.69
N HIS A 321 -13.66 -10.07 8.77
CA HIS A 321 -13.29 -8.79 9.37
C HIS A 321 -12.84 -8.99 10.82
N GLU A 322 -12.05 -10.03 11.09
CA GLU A 322 -11.43 -10.18 12.41
C GLU A 322 -10.43 -9.06 12.66
N SER A 323 -10.31 -8.66 13.93
CA SER A 323 -9.57 -7.44 14.24
C SER A 323 -8.08 -7.56 13.95
N THR A 324 -7.54 -6.53 13.32
CA THR A 324 -6.10 -6.45 12.97
C THR A 324 -5.20 -6.29 14.20
N ALA A 325 -5.78 -6.12 15.39
CA ALA A 325 -5.05 -6.19 16.66
C ALA A 325 -4.55 -7.60 16.97
N ASP A 326 -5.18 -8.66 16.44
CA ASP A 326 -4.67 -10.02 16.51
C ASP A 326 -3.71 -10.29 15.34
N GLN A 327 -2.46 -10.55 15.67
CA GLN A 327 -1.40 -10.85 14.70
C GLN A 327 -0.97 -12.32 14.73
N PHE A 328 -1.64 -13.17 15.52
CA PHE A 328 -1.27 -14.57 15.72
C PHE A 328 -2.36 -15.52 15.26
N PHE A 329 -2.49 -15.64 13.94
CA PHE A 329 -3.52 -16.48 13.36
C PHE A 329 -3.28 -17.97 13.66
N SER A 330 -4.38 -18.67 13.96
CA SER A 330 -4.39 -20.13 13.92
C SER A 330 -4.26 -20.63 12.47
N GLU A 331 -3.89 -21.89 12.29
CA GLU A 331 -3.81 -22.51 10.95
C GLU A 331 -5.14 -22.40 10.19
N SER A 332 -6.27 -22.70 10.87
CA SER A 332 -7.61 -22.63 10.27
C SER A 332 -8.01 -21.21 9.89
N GLN A 333 -7.66 -20.22 10.70
CA GLN A 333 -7.91 -18.81 10.38
C GLN A 333 -7.11 -18.36 9.16
N PHE A 334 -5.79 -18.60 9.16
CA PHE A 334 -4.92 -18.24 8.04
C PHE A 334 -5.38 -18.90 6.74
N GLU A 335 -5.68 -20.21 6.78
CA GLU A 335 -6.11 -20.95 5.61
C GLU A 335 -7.47 -20.48 5.11
N SER A 336 -8.40 -20.11 6.00
CA SER A 336 -9.70 -19.57 5.62
C SER A 336 -9.59 -18.21 4.90
N TYR A 337 -8.72 -17.30 5.36
CA TYR A 337 -8.43 -16.05 4.63
C TYR A 337 -7.74 -16.32 3.29
N ARG A 338 -6.74 -17.20 3.26
CA ARG A 338 -6.01 -17.55 2.04
C ARG A 338 -6.96 -18.13 0.99
N MET A 339 -7.84 -19.05 1.39
CA MET A 339 -8.81 -19.70 0.53
C MET A 339 -9.93 -18.74 0.10
N LEU A 340 -10.42 -17.86 0.98
CA LEU A 340 -11.40 -16.83 0.61
C LEU A 340 -10.84 -15.88 -0.45
N GLY A 341 -9.59 -15.41 -0.27
CA GLY A 341 -8.91 -14.57 -1.26
C GLY A 341 -8.71 -15.30 -2.60
N ALA A 342 -8.24 -16.55 -2.56
CA ALA A 342 -8.06 -17.37 -3.76
C ALA A 342 -9.39 -17.61 -4.49
N HIS A 343 -10.46 -17.96 -3.76
CA HIS A 343 -11.79 -18.16 -4.29
C HIS A 343 -12.35 -16.88 -4.94
N THR A 344 -12.21 -15.75 -4.25
CA THR A 344 -12.63 -14.44 -4.77
C THR A 344 -11.92 -14.12 -6.07
N MET A 345 -10.59 -14.23 -6.11
CA MET A 345 -9.84 -13.95 -7.33
C MET A 345 -10.09 -14.97 -8.44
N GLN A 346 -10.38 -16.23 -8.13
CA GLN A 346 -10.75 -17.22 -9.12
C GLN A 346 -12.10 -16.89 -9.78
N LYS A 347 -13.03 -16.27 -9.05
CA LYS A 347 -14.30 -15.78 -9.61
C LYS A 347 -14.11 -14.54 -10.50
N LEU A 348 -13.20 -13.65 -10.12
CA LEU A 348 -12.95 -12.40 -10.84
C LEU A 348 -12.02 -12.57 -12.05
N CYS A 349 -10.99 -13.43 -11.93
CA CYS A 349 -10.00 -13.65 -12.98
C CYS A 349 -10.39 -14.83 -13.87
N THR A 350 -10.71 -14.55 -15.13
CA THR A 350 -10.91 -15.56 -16.16
C THR A 350 -9.73 -15.58 -17.14
N ALA A 351 -9.85 -16.27 -18.28
CA ALA A 351 -8.78 -16.49 -19.25
C ALA A 351 -8.44 -15.24 -20.09
N CYS A 352 -8.19 -14.09 -19.45
CA CYS A 352 -7.96 -12.80 -20.11
C CYS A 352 -6.50 -12.55 -20.53
N GLY A 353 -5.55 -13.43 -20.21
CA GLY A 353 -4.15 -13.29 -20.66
C GLY A 353 -3.45 -11.99 -20.25
N GLY A 354 -3.95 -11.29 -19.23
CA GLY A 354 -3.46 -9.98 -18.78
C GLY A 354 -4.11 -8.77 -19.44
N ASP A 355 -5.13 -8.95 -20.29
CA ASP A 355 -5.97 -7.85 -20.79
C ASP A 355 -6.91 -7.35 -19.68
N PHE A 356 -6.64 -6.14 -19.19
CA PHE A 356 -7.43 -5.50 -18.15
C PHE A 356 -8.89 -5.28 -18.57
N GLN A 357 -9.15 -5.07 -19.85
CA GLN A 357 -10.50 -4.75 -20.33
C GLN A 357 -11.35 -5.99 -20.46
N CYS A 358 -10.74 -7.09 -20.92
CA CYS A 358 -11.32 -8.42 -20.78
C CYS A 358 -11.66 -8.67 -19.31
N PHE A 359 -10.72 -8.43 -18.39
CA PHE A 359 -10.95 -8.61 -16.95
C PHE A 359 -12.17 -7.82 -16.44
N ILE A 360 -12.33 -6.55 -16.83
CA ILE A 360 -13.52 -5.76 -16.48
C ILE A 360 -14.80 -6.32 -17.08
N ARG A 361 -14.80 -6.70 -18.36
CA ARG A 361 -15.98 -7.28 -19.03
C ARG A 361 -16.44 -8.55 -18.32
N GLU A 362 -15.50 -9.41 -17.96
CA GLU A 362 -15.77 -10.68 -17.29
C GLU A 362 -16.32 -10.47 -15.88
N ILE A 363 -15.80 -9.46 -15.14
CA ILE A 363 -16.39 -9.06 -13.86
C ILE A 363 -17.85 -8.62 -14.04
N LEU A 364 -18.13 -7.76 -15.03
CA LEU A 364 -19.49 -7.26 -15.27
C LEU A 364 -20.46 -8.40 -15.65
N GLU A 365 -20.05 -9.29 -16.55
CA GLU A 365 -20.89 -10.34 -17.11
C GLU A 365 -21.11 -11.51 -16.13
N HIS A 366 -20.04 -11.99 -15.48
CA HIS A 366 -20.09 -13.23 -14.72
C HIS A 366 -20.21 -13.03 -13.21
N HIS A 367 -19.66 -11.93 -12.67
CA HIS A 367 -19.66 -11.70 -11.23
C HIS A 367 -20.71 -10.70 -10.76
N LEU A 368 -20.77 -9.52 -11.38
CA LEU A 368 -21.75 -8.47 -11.06
C LEU A 368 -23.09 -8.65 -11.77
N GLN A 369 -23.11 -9.39 -12.88
CA GLN A 369 -24.30 -9.62 -13.72
C GLN A 369 -25.02 -8.33 -14.10
N MET A 370 -24.24 -7.27 -14.37
CA MET A 370 -24.74 -5.93 -14.65
C MET A 370 -24.40 -5.49 -16.07
N LYS A 371 -25.28 -4.68 -16.66
CA LYS A 371 -24.95 -4.01 -17.94
C LYS A 371 -23.86 -2.98 -17.70
N SER A 372 -22.90 -2.91 -18.61
CA SER A 372 -21.87 -1.88 -18.59
C SER A 372 -22.52 -0.49 -18.65
N PRO A 373 -22.24 0.42 -17.70
CA PRO A 373 -22.67 1.81 -17.80
C PRO A 373 -22.06 2.50 -19.03
N ASP A 374 -22.76 3.48 -19.62
CA ASP A 374 -22.32 4.17 -20.85
C ASP A 374 -20.89 4.72 -20.76
N TRP A 375 -20.52 5.25 -19.59
CA TRP A 375 -19.17 5.77 -19.35
C TRP A 375 -18.09 4.69 -19.42
N LEU A 376 -18.41 3.48 -18.95
CA LEU A 376 -17.49 2.36 -18.88
C LEU A 376 -17.37 1.70 -20.25
N ALA A 377 -18.49 1.54 -20.96
CA ALA A 377 -18.50 1.07 -22.34
C ALA A 377 -17.56 1.90 -23.23
N GLY A 378 -17.65 3.24 -23.15
CA GLY A 378 -16.76 4.13 -23.90
C GLY A 378 -15.27 3.95 -23.57
N LEU A 379 -14.92 3.69 -22.31
CA LEU A 379 -13.53 3.41 -21.91
C LEU A 379 -13.04 2.02 -22.34
N LEU A 380 -13.94 1.04 -22.43
CA LEU A 380 -13.62 -0.31 -22.89
C LEU A 380 -13.49 -0.40 -24.42
N GLU A 381 -14.17 0.48 -25.16
CA GLU A 381 -14.13 0.54 -26.64
C GLU A 381 -12.99 1.42 -27.19
N SER A 382 -12.71 2.56 -26.56
CA SER A 382 -11.74 3.56 -27.05
C SER A 382 -10.28 3.06 -27.14
N SER A 383 -9.93 2.06 -26.34
CA SER A 383 -8.62 1.40 -26.33
C SER A 383 -8.45 0.34 -27.42
N ALA A 384 -9.51 -0.35 -27.86
CA ALA A 384 -9.43 -1.43 -28.84
C ALA A 384 -8.92 -0.91 -30.19
N ASN A 385 -9.28 0.33 -30.51
CA ASN A 385 -8.76 1.07 -31.67
C ASN A 385 -7.28 1.46 -31.52
N ASN A 386 -6.79 1.69 -30.30
CA ASN A 386 -5.37 1.97 -30.04
C ASN A 386 -4.50 0.70 -30.12
N THR A 387 -5.00 -0.46 -29.66
CA THR A 387 -4.29 -1.74 -29.75
C THR A 387 -4.17 -2.21 -31.20
N ALA A 388 -5.20 -2.01 -32.02
CA ALA A 388 -5.15 -2.27 -33.46
C ALA A 388 -4.14 -1.36 -34.19
N GLY A 389 -4.04 -0.09 -33.80
CA GLY A 389 -3.06 0.86 -34.33
C GLY A 389 -1.61 0.55 -33.95
N GLN A 390 -1.37 0.07 -32.73
CA GLN A 390 -0.03 -0.33 -32.27
C GLN A 390 0.47 -1.64 -32.91
N LEU A 391 -0.41 -2.63 -33.10
CA LEU A 391 -0.08 -3.86 -33.82
C LEU A 391 0.22 -3.60 -35.31
N ALA A 392 -0.48 -2.66 -35.95
CA ALA A 392 -0.22 -2.26 -37.33
C ALA A 392 1.13 -1.51 -37.51
N ASN A 393 1.58 -0.77 -36.50
CA ASN A 393 2.86 -0.05 -36.52
C ASN A 393 4.06 -0.96 -36.20
N HIS A 394 3.88 -2.02 -35.39
CA HIS A 394 4.96 -3.00 -35.17
C HIS A 394 5.21 -3.93 -36.36
N ALA A 395 4.25 -4.10 -37.26
CA ALA A 395 4.41 -4.85 -38.51
C ALA A 395 5.12 -4.07 -39.63
N ARG A 396 5.54 -2.82 -39.40
CA ARG A 396 6.23 -1.95 -40.38
C ARG A 396 7.58 -1.43 -39.88
N LEU A 397 8.44 -2.31 -39.39
CA LEU A 397 9.87 -2.02 -39.32
C LEU A 397 10.55 -2.61 -40.56
N PRO A 398 11.28 -1.82 -41.37
CA PRO A 398 11.96 -2.32 -42.55
C PRO A 398 13.18 -3.15 -42.13
N GLU A 399 13.32 -4.34 -42.71
CA GLU A 399 14.56 -5.10 -42.69
C GLU A 399 15.69 -4.23 -43.26
N LYS A 400 16.68 -3.92 -42.43
CA LYS A 400 18.06 -3.62 -42.83
C LYS A 400 19.03 -4.13 -41.78
#